data_AF-A0A1H4FWX2-F1
#
_entry.id   AF-A0A1H4FWX2-F1
#
_cell.length_a   1.000
_cell.length_b   1.000
_cell.length_c   1.000
_cell.angle_alpha   90.00
_cell.angle_beta   90.00
_cell.angle_gamma   90.00
#
_symmetry.space_group_name_H-M   'P 1'
#
loop_
_entity.id
_entity.type
_entity.pdbx_description
1 polymer ?
#
loop_
_entity_poly.entity_id
_entity_poly.type
_entity_poly.pdbx_seq_one_letter_code
_entity_poly.pdbx_strand_id
1 'polypeptide(L)'
;MSDTEAAGGAPLDPSQLRFHTRGVTAQEIAAVTAVLTAAAAEQAAAGKALRAEAGPDAWARTQRGLRGELRPGAGAWRSFSG
;
A
#
# COMPACT_ATOMS: atom_id res chain seq x y z
N MET A 1 -8.80 -16.68 -3.00
CA MET A 1 -8.25 -15.45 -2.41
C MET A 1 -6.86 -15.31 -2.96
N SER A 2 -6.74 -14.58 -4.06
CA SER A 2 -5.47 -14.42 -4.78
C SER A 2 -4.66 -13.34 -4.08
N ASP A 3 -3.50 -13.71 -3.55
CA ASP A 3 -2.51 -12.76 -3.08
C ASP A 3 -1.92 -12.04 -4.30
N THR A 4 -2.33 -10.80 -4.49
CA THR A 4 -1.61 -9.82 -5.32
C THR A 4 -0.41 -9.35 -4.51
N GLU A 5 0.60 -10.22 -4.39
CA GLU A 5 1.84 -9.90 -3.70
C GLU A 5 2.70 -9.01 -4.62
N ALA A 6 2.64 -7.69 -4.34
CA ALA A 6 3.65 -6.69 -4.64
C ALA A 6 4.44 -6.84 -5.97
N ALA A 7 3.86 -6.36 -7.06
CA ALA A 7 4.59 -5.96 -8.28
C ALA A 7 5.49 -4.72 -8.08
N GLY A 8 6.15 -4.61 -6.91
CA GLY A 8 6.93 -3.44 -6.49
C GLY A 8 8.45 -3.63 -6.55
N GLY A 9 8.93 -4.71 -7.17
CA GLY A 9 10.36 -5.01 -7.24
C GLY A 9 10.83 -5.67 -8.53
N ALA A 10 9.96 -5.86 -9.52
CA ALA A 10 10.39 -6.32 -10.83
C ALA A 10 11.12 -5.19 -11.56
N PRO A 11 12.21 -5.48 -12.28
CA PRO A 11 12.90 -4.46 -13.08
C PRO A 11 11.94 -3.85 -14.10
N LEU A 12 12.05 -2.54 -14.31
CA LEU A 12 11.25 -1.84 -15.31
C LEU A 12 11.51 -2.43 -16.70
N ASP A 13 10.46 -2.65 -17.47
CA ASP A 13 10.59 -3.02 -18.87
C ASP A 13 10.80 -1.73 -19.70
N PRO A 14 11.85 -1.64 -20.54
CA PRO A 14 12.05 -0.49 -21.42
C PRO A 14 10.85 -0.18 -22.32
N SER A 15 9.95 -1.13 -22.61
CA SER A 15 8.70 -0.89 -23.36
C SER A 15 7.75 0.09 -22.67
N GLN A 16 7.91 0.29 -21.35
CA GLN A 16 7.12 1.22 -20.54
C GLN A 16 7.65 2.65 -20.59
N LEU A 17 8.83 2.87 -21.17
CA LEU A 17 9.50 4.18 -21.25
C LEU A 17 9.37 4.76 -22.67
N ARG A 18 8.95 6.02 -22.77
CA ARG A 18 8.89 6.74 -24.05
C ARG A 18 10.02 7.75 -24.16
N PHE A 19 10.91 7.53 -25.12
CA PHE A 19 12.00 8.45 -25.45
C PHE A 19 11.55 9.43 -26.53
N HIS A 20 11.61 10.73 -26.23
CA HIS A 20 11.28 11.80 -27.18
C HIS A 20 12.50 12.28 -27.99
N THR A 21 13.70 12.01 -27.51
CA THR A 21 14.95 12.31 -28.18
C THR A 21 15.19 11.31 -29.32
N ARG A 22 15.79 11.79 -30.42
CA ARG A 22 16.18 10.91 -31.53
C ARG A 22 17.52 10.27 -31.23
N GLY A 23 17.74 9.06 -31.76
CA GLY A 23 19.04 8.40 -31.73
C GLY A 23 19.46 7.84 -30.37
N VAL A 24 18.51 7.59 -29.46
CA VAL A 24 18.82 6.94 -28.17
C VAL A 24 19.31 5.52 -28.42
N THR A 25 20.50 5.23 -27.94
CA THR A 25 21.15 3.93 -28.12
C THR A 25 20.60 2.90 -27.13
N ALA A 26 20.74 1.61 -27.45
CA ALA A 26 20.36 0.54 -26.55
C ALA A 26 21.08 0.61 -25.19
N GLN A 27 22.33 1.06 -25.18
CA GLN A 27 23.11 1.24 -23.96
C GLN A 27 22.54 2.36 -23.08
N GLU A 28 22.14 3.49 -23.67
CA GLU A 28 21.51 4.58 -22.93
C GLU A 28 20.14 4.18 -22.38
N ILE A 29 19.33 3.46 -23.17
CA ILE A 29 18.05 2.90 -22.71
C ILE A 29 18.29 1.99 -21.49
N ALA A 30 19.28 1.09 -21.57
CA ALA A 30 19.63 0.18 -20.48
C ALA A 30 20.10 0.95 -19.23
N ALA A 31 20.95 1.96 -19.40
CA ALA A 31 21.45 2.79 -18.31
C ALA A 31 20.32 3.52 -17.58
N VAL A 32 19.41 4.18 -18.32
CA VAL A 32 18.27 4.89 -17.75
C VAL A 32 17.32 3.92 -17.05
N THR A 33 17.03 2.78 -17.68
CA THR A 33 16.15 1.75 -17.09
C THR A 33 16.72 1.21 -15.79
N ALA A 34 18.03 0.97 -15.73
CA ALA A 34 18.71 0.51 -14.52
C ALA A 34 18.64 1.53 -13.38
N VAL A 35 18.89 2.82 -13.67
CA VAL A 35 18.80 3.90 -12.68
C VAL A 35 17.38 4.05 -12.14
N LEU A 36 16.37 4.07 -13.02
CA LEU A 36 14.97 4.19 -12.61
C LEU A 36 14.51 2.97 -11.81
N THR A 37 14.94 1.77 -12.19
CA THR A 37 14.65 0.54 -11.46
C THR A 37 15.27 0.58 -10.05
N ALA A 38 16.52 1.00 -9.95
CA ALA A 38 17.21 1.13 -8.67
C ALA A 38 16.52 2.15 -7.74
N ALA A 39 16.16 3.32 -8.28
CA ALA A 39 15.45 4.35 -7.53
C ALA A 39 14.06 3.87 -7.06
N ALA A 40 13.31 3.16 -7.90
CA ALA A 40 12.02 2.59 -7.52
C ALA A 40 12.16 1.53 -6.41
N ALA A 41 13.18 0.67 -6.50
CA ALA A 41 13.48 -0.33 -5.48
C ALA A 41 13.84 0.32 -4.12
N GLU A 42 14.63 1.40 -4.14
CA GLU A 42 14.97 2.17 -2.94
C GLU A 42 13.73 2.79 -2.30
N GLN A 43 12.87 3.44 -3.09
CA GLN A 43 11.62 4.01 -2.59
C GLN A 43 10.68 2.94 -2.00
N ALA A 44 10.59 1.77 -2.66
CA ALA A 44 9.81 0.65 -2.14
C ALA A 44 10.37 0.13 -0.82
N ALA A 45 11.70 0.04 -0.68
CA ALA A 45 12.37 -0.38 0.55
C ALA A 45 12.15 0.64 1.69
N ALA A 46 12.29 1.95 1.41
CA ALA A 46 12.03 3.01 2.38
C ALA A 46 10.56 3.00 2.85
N GLY A 47 9.61 2.81 1.93
CA GLY A 47 8.19 2.69 2.26
C GLY A 47 7.87 1.46 3.11
N LYS A 48 8.57 0.34 2.88
CA LYS A 48 8.46 -0.88 3.72
C LYS A 48 9.02 -0.63 5.13
N ALA A 49 10.17 0.03 5.24
CA ALA A 49 10.77 0.36 6.53
C ALA A 49 9.84 1.24 7.38
N LEU A 50 9.28 2.30 6.78
CA LEU A 50 8.31 3.18 7.44
C LEU A 50 7.05 2.43 7.90
N ARG A 51 6.53 1.50 7.09
CA ARG A 51 5.38 0.66 7.47
C ARG A 51 5.70 -0.34 8.58
N ALA A 52 6.92 -0.89 8.61
CA ALA A 52 7.34 -1.80 9.67
C ALA A 52 7.49 -1.08 11.02
N GLU A 53 7.93 0.18 11.01
CA GLU A 53 8.00 1.02 12.23
C GLU A 53 6.64 1.55 12.67
N ALA A 54 5.71 1.75 11.73
CA ALA A 54 4.34 2.15 12.02
C ALA A 54 3.55 0.99 12.66
N GLY A 55 3.65 0.87 13.99
CA GLY A 55 2.70 0.09 14.77
C GLY A 55 1.24 0.58 14.60
N PRO A 56 0.25 -0.06 15.25
CA PRO A 56 -1.15 0.30 15.06
C PRO A 56 -1.38 1.80 15.30
N ASP A 57 -1.99 2.46 14.31
CA ASP A 57 -2.29 3.88 14.38
C ASP A 57 -3.36 4.16 15.46
N ALA A 58 -3.60 5.46 15.73
CA ALA A 58 -4.55 5.86 16.75
C ALA A 58 -5.97 5.30 16.49
N TRP A 59 -6.36 5.14 15.23
CA TRP A 59 -7.65 4.60 14.82
C TRP A 59 -7.75 3.08 15.06
N ALA A 60 -6.74 2.31 14.66
CA ALA A 60 -6.64 0.88 14.93
C ALA A 60 -6.59 0.60 16.45
N ARG A 61 -5.96 1.49 17.23
CA ARG A 61 -5.93 1.39 18.69
C ARG A 61 -7.31 1.61 19.32
N THR A 62 -8.10 2.55 18.82
CA THR A 62 -9.45 2.84 19.35
C THR A 62 -10.49 1.80 18.93
N GLN A 63 -10.28 1.07 17.83
CA GLN A 63 -11.15 -0.02 17.39
C GLN A 63 -11.10 -1.28 18.28
N ARG A 64 -10.03 -1.49 19.07
CA ARG A 64 -9.91 -2.69 19.94
C ARG A 64 -10.93 -2.73 21.09
N GLY A 65 -11.66 -1.65 21.32
CA GLY A 65 -12.71 -1.55 22.33
C GLY A 65 -14.12 -1.53 21.76
N LEU A 66 -14.43 -2.31 20.72
CA LEU A 66 -15.83 -2.55 20.36
C LEU A 66 -16.52 -3.19 21.57
N ARG A 67 -17.45 -2.46 22.19
CA ARG A 67 -18.24 -2.98 23.32
C ARG A 67 -19.02 -4.19 22.83
N GLY A 68 -19.05 -5.26 23.63
CA GLY A 68 -19.86 -6.44 23.34
C GLY A 68 -21.35 -6.09 23.19
N GLU A 69 -22.11 -7.02 22.60
CA GLU A 69 -23.55 -6.87 22.42
C GLU A 69 -24.22 -6.39 23.72
N LEU A 70 -24.90 -5.25 23.65
CA LEU A 70 -25.77 -4.79 24.73
C LEU A 70 -26.92 -5.79 24.84
N ARG A 71 -26.91 -6.65 25.85
CA ARG A 71 -28.04 -7.55 26.13
C ARG A 71 -29.15 -6.79 26.86
N PRO A 72 -30.34 -6.61 26.23
CA PRO A 72 -31.55 -6.26 26.96
C PRO A 72 -31.76 -7.12 28.20
N GLY A 73 -32.08 -6.51 29.35
CA GLY A 73 -32.90 -7.18 30.36
C GLY A 73 -34.35 -7.30 29.87
N ALA A 74 -35.10 -8.27 30.40
CA ALA A 74 -36.53 -8.40 30.10
C ALA A 74 -37.27 -7.08 30.38
N GLY A 75 -37.91 -6.51 29.36
CA GLY A 75 -38.63 -5.23 29.43
C GLY A 75 -37.80 -3.95 29.28
N ALA A 76 -36.48 -4.04 29.02
CA ALA A 76 -35.58 -2.88 29.10
C ALA A 76 -35.53 -1.99 27.84
N TRP A 77 -36.03 -2.45 26.69
CA TRP A 77 -35.97 -1.70 25.44
C TRP A 77 -37.34 -1.08 25.23
N ARG A 78 -37.61 -0.01 25.97
CA ARG A 78 -38.88 0.72 25.84
C ARG A 78 -38.98 1.21 24.39
N SER A 79 -40.02 0.71 23.71
CA SER A 79 -40.39 1.09 22.35
C SER A 79 -40.61 2.60 22.25
N PHE A 80 -40.07 3.24 21.21
CA PHE A 80 -40.46 4.59 20.86
C PHE A 80 -41.86 4.54 20.25
N SER A 81 -42.88 4.91 21.03
CA SER A 81 -44.22 5.18 20.53
C SER A 81 -44.40 6.70 20.50
N GLY A 82 -44.27 7.27 19.30
CA GLY A 82 -44.58 8.65 18.94
C GLY A 82 -44.96 8.67 17.47
#